data_AF-K2ED80-F1
#
_entry.id   AF-K2ED80-F1
#
_cell.length_a   1.000
_cell.length_b   1.000
_cell.length_c   1.000
_cell.angle_alpha   90.00
_cell.angle_beta   90.00
_cell.angle_gamma   90.00
#
_symmetry.space_group_name_H-M   'P 1'
#
loop_
_entity.id
_entity.type
_entity.pdbx_description
1 polymer ?
#
loop_
_entity_poly.entity_id
_entity_poly.type
_entity_poly.pdbx_seq_one_letter_code
_entity_poly.pdbx_strand_id
1 'polypeptide(L)'
;MKKNIVIAATVAWIVATTGYVIYDIWSEYKIKGIQKAYNQGVEDMTTRVINEVGKRGCEAVEIYVGEKKIQIANAQCLPAKETVNTETKK
;
A
#
# COMPACT_ATOMS: atom_id res chain seq x y z
N MET A 1 7.47 -14.29 55.29
CA MET A 1 7.76 -14.91 53.99
C MET A 1 6.60 -14.84 52.99
N LYS A 2 5.37 -15.31 53.32
CA LYS A 2 4.22 -15.31 52.38
C LYS A 2 3.83 -13.93 51.82
N LYS A 3 3.86 -12.86 52.63
CA LYS A 3 3.56 -11.48 52.18
C LYS A 3 4.48 -10.98 51.06
N ASN A 4 5.77 -11.29 51.12
CA ASN A 4 6.73 -10.81 50.12
C ASN A 4 6.58 -11.53 48.78
N ILE A 5 6.14 -12.79 48.80
CA ILE A 5 5.82 -13.56 47.59
C ILE A 5 4.60 -12.99 46.88
N VAL A 6 3.55 -12.63 47.63
CA VAL A 6 2.34 -12.02 47.06
C VAL A 6 2.68 -10.66 46.43
N ILE A 7 3.48 -9.83 47.11
CA ILE A 7 3.92 -8.53 46.58
C ILE A 7 4.74 -8.74 45.30
N ALA A 8 5.69 -9.67 45.28
CA ALA A 8 6.50 -9.96 44.09
C ALA A 8 5.65 -10.45 42.91
N ALA A 9 4.66 -11.31 43.17
CA ALA A 9 3.73 -11.78 42.14
C ALA A 9 2.87 -10.64 41.57
N THR A 10 2.38 -9.73 42.41
CA THR A 10 1.60 -8.56 41.96
C THR A 10 2.45 -7.61 41.13
N VAL A 11 3.70 -7.34 41.53
CA VAL A 11 4.61 -6.48 40.76
C VAL A 11 4.96 -7.12 39.42
N ALA A 12 5.28 -8.42 39.40
CA ALA A 12 5.55 -9.14 38.16
C ALA A 12 4.35 -9.11 37.20
N TRP A 13 3.12 -9.24 37.74
CA TRP A 13 1.89 -9.14 36.96
C TRP A 13 1.72 -7.76 36.31
N ILE A 14 1.95 -6.68 37.08
CA ILE A 14 1.87 -5.30 36.57
C ILE A 14 2.92 -5.05 35.48
N VAL A 15 4.15 -5.52 35.68
CA VAL A 15 5.22 -5.37 34.69
C VAL A 15 4.92 -6.17 33.41
N ALA A 16 4.43 -7.40 33.54
CA ALA A 16 4.05 -8.23 32.40
C ALA A 16 2.90 -7.62 31.59
N THR A 17 1.85 -7.14 32.26
CA THR A 17 0.71 -6.50 31.60
C THR A 17 1.10 -5.18 30.94
N THR A 18 1.90 -4.35 31.61
CA THR A 18 2.41 -3.09 31.05
C THR A 18 3.30 -3.35 29.83
N GLY A 19 4.21 -4.33 29.93
CA GLY A 19 5.07 -4.72 28.82
C GLY A 19 4.28 -5.25 27.62
N TYR A 20 3.23 -6.04 27.86
CA TYR A 20 2.36 -6.54 26.81
C TYR A 20 1.65 -5.41 26.06
N VAL A 21 1.07 -4.43 26.76
CA VAL A 21 0.39 -3.29 26.14
C VAL A 21 1.36 -2.44 25.32
N ILE A 22 2.57 -2.18 25.83
CA ILE A 22 3.59 -1.43 25.10
C ILE A 22 4.01 -2.17 23.82
N TYR A 23 4.19 -3.49 23.89
CA TYR A 23 4.53 -4.32 22.74
C TYR A 23 3.43 -4.31 21.69
N ASP A 24 2.17 -4.42 22.10
CA ASP A 24 1.01 -4.41 21.21
C ASP A 24 0.88 -3.07 20.49
N ILE A 25 1.01 -1.96 21.22
CA ILE A 25 1.05 -0.61 20.65
C ILE A 25 2.20 -0.49 19.65
N TRP A 26 3.42 -0.91 20.01
CA TRP A 26 4.57 -0.79 19.11
C TRP A 26 4.42 -1.63 17.84
N SER A 27 3.88 -2.84 17.96
CA SER A 27 3.59 -3.73 16.83
C SER A 27 2.56 -3.11 15.89
N GLU A 28 1.45 -2.61 16.42
CA GLU A 28 0.44 -1.92 15.62
C GLU A 28 0.98 -0.66 14.95
N TYR A 29 1.78 0.15 15.65
CA TYR A 29 2.38 1.36 15.09
C TYR A 29 3.34 1.05 13.95
N LYS A 30 4.15 0.00 14.07
CA LYS A 30 5.06 -0.42 13.01
C LYS A 30 4.29 -0.91 11.78
N ILE A 31 3.26 -1.73 11.97
CA ILE A 31 2.45 -2.27 10.88
C ILE A 31 1.63 -1.17 10.21
N LYS A 32 0.86 -0.39 10.99
CA LYS A 32 0.02 0.70 10.46
C LYS A 32 0.87 1.81 9.86
N GLY A 33 2.01 2.14 10.45
CA GLY A 33 2.93 3.16 9.94
C GLY A 33 3.55 2.79 8.60
N ILE A 34 4.07 1.56 8.46
CA ILE A 34 4.64 1.08 7.20
C ILE A 34 3.56 0.94 6.14
N GLN A 35 2.40 0.37 6.47
CA GLN A 35 1.29 0.22 5.53
C GLN A 35 0.77 1.58 5.06
N LYS A 36 0.66 2.56 5.96
CA LYS A 36 0.19 3.91 5.64
C LYS A 36 1.20 4.65 4.77
N ALA A 37 2.50 4.58 5.09
CA ALA A 37 3.54 5.20 4.28
C ALA A 37 3.60 4.57 2.87
N TYR A 38 3.46 3.25 2.78
CA TYR A 38 3.40 2.55 1.49
C TYR A 38 2.17 2.97 0.69
N ASN A 39 0.98 2.95 1.29
CA ASN A 39 -0.25 3.35 0.62
C ASN A 39 -0.21 4.82 0.17
N GLN A 40 0.31 5.73 1.00
CA GLN A 40 0.48 7.14 0.63
C GLN A 40 1.49 7.33 -0.51
N GLY A 41 2.59 6.57 -0.51
CA GLY A 41 3.57 6.63 -1.59
C GLY A 41 3.01 6.10 -2.92
N VAL A 42 2.26 4.99 -2.88
CA VAL A 42 1.57 4.44 -4.05
C VAL A 42 0.50 5.40 -4.56
N GLU A 43 -0.26 6.02 -3.65
CA GLU A 43 -1.29 6.99 -4.01
C GLU A 43 -0.68 8.24 -4.65
N ASP A 44 0.36 8.84 -4.06
CA ASP A 44 1.05 10.02 -4.64
C ASP A 44 1.67 9.71 -6.00
N MET A 45 2.34 8.55 -6.16
CA MET A 45 2.86 8.15 -7.47
C MET A 45 1.74 7.96 -8.49
N THR A 46 0.68 7.24 -8.12
CA THR A 46 -0.47 7.00 -9.01
C THR A 46 -1.13 8.31 -9.42
N THR A 47 -1.38 9.21 -8.46
CA THR A 47 -1.96 10.54 -8.72
C THR A 47 -1.07 11.37 -9.64
N ARG A 48 0.25 11.36 -9.45
CA ARG A 48 1.18 12.06 -10.35
C ARG A 48 1.15 11.49 -11.76
N VAL A 49 1.17 10.16 -11.91
CA VAL A 49 1.09 9.51 -13.22
C VAL A 49 -0.24 9.83 -13.90
N ILE A 50 -1.37 9.72 -13.18
CA ILE A 50 -2.70 10.06 -13.72
C ILE A 50 -2.76 11.53 -14.13
N ASN A 51 -2.22 12.45 -13.33
CA ASN A 51 -2.20 13.87 -13.68
C ASN A 51 -1.30 14.17 -14.88
N GLU A 52 -0.15 13.53 -15.00
CA GLU A 52 0.77 13.72 -16.13
C GLU A 52 0.17 13.16 -17.43
N VAL A 53 -0.38 11.94 -17.39
CA VAL A 53 -1.09 11.33 -18.52
C VAL A 53 -2.35 12.12 -18.87
N GLY A 54 -3.11 12.60 -17.87
CA GLY A 54 -4.30 13.41 -18.05
C GLY A 54 -4.01 14.77 -18.71
N LYS A 55 -2.91 15.44 -18.33
CA LYS A 55 -2.48 16.71 -18.95
C LYS A 55 -2.05 16.55 -20.40
N ARG A 56 -1.43 15.41 -20.75
CA ARG A 56 -1.01 15.10 -22.12
C ARG A 56 -2.12 14.47 -22.97
N GLY A 57 -3.30 14.23 -22.38
CA GLY A 57 -4.48 13.75 -23.09
C GLY A 57 -4.28 12.35 -23.68
N CYS A 58 -4.31 12.26 -25.01
CA CYS A 58 -4.15 11.01 -25.76
C CYS A 58 -2.71 10.69 -26.17
N GLU A 59 -1.74 11.51 -25.77
CA GLU A 59 -0.33 11.25 -26.03
C GLU A 59 0.23 10.22 -25.05
N ALA A 60 1.04 9.30 -25.56
CA ALA A 60 1.70 8.30 -24.74
C ALA A 60 2.79 8.95 -23.88
N VAL A 61 2.76 8.72 -22.57
CA VAL A 61 3.78 9.15 -21.62
C VAL A 61 4.76 8.02 -21.39
N GLU A 62 6.04 8.29 -21.59
CA GLU A 62 7.10 7.32 -21.35
C GLU A 62 7.47 7.34 -19.86
N ILE A 63 7.23 6.22 -19.16
CA ILE A 63 7.61 6.05 -17.76
C ILE A 63 8.72 5.01 -17.67
N TYR A 64 9.77 5.37 -16.92
CA TYR A 64 10.92 4.53 -16.65
C TYR A 64 10.77 3.91 -15.26
N VAL A 65 10.74 2.58 -15.19
CA VAL A 65 10.78 1.84 -13.94
C VAL A 65 12.01 0.93 -13.96
N GLY A 66 13.08 1.38 -13.30
CA GLY A 66 14.39 0.74 -13.40
C GLY A 66 14.93 0.79 -14.83
N GLU A 67 15.23 -0.37 -15.42
CA GLU A 67 15.68 -0.49 -16.82
C GLU A 67 14.54 -0.70 -17.83
N LYS A 68 13.28 -0.79 -17.36
CA LYS A 68 12.13 -1.06 -18.22
C LYS A 68 11.43 0.23 -18.60
N LYS A 69 11.24 0.42 -19.90
CA LYS A 69 10.49 1.53 -20.50
C LYS A 69 9.08 1.05 -20.83
N ILE A 70 8.06 1.70 -20.27
CA ILE A 70 6.65 1.47 -20.63
C ILE A 70 6.04 2.77 -21.13
N GLN A 71 5.18 2.66 -22.14
CA GLN A 71 4.40 3.79 -22.65
C GLN A 71 2.99 3.68 -22.08
N ILE A 72 2.56 4.70 -21.34
CA ILE A 72 1.23 4.76 -20.74
C ILE A 72 0.43 5.82 -21.48
N ALA A 73 -0.68 5.43 -22.08
CA ALA A 73 -1.64 6.34 -22.71
C ALA A 73 -2.97 6.28 -21.95
N ASN A 74 -3.74 7.36 -22.00
CA ASN A 74 -5.08 7.37 -21.43
C ASN A 74 -5.94 6.31 -22.13
N ALA A 75 -6.53 5.39 -21.36
CA ALA A 75 -7.36 4.32 -21.90
C ALA A 75 -8.62 4.84 -22.62
N GLN A 76 -9.08 6.05 -22.31
CA GLN A 76 -10.17 6.73 -23.01
C GLN A 76 -9.81 7.08 -24.46
N CYS A 77 -8.51 7.13 -24.78
CA CYS A 77 -7.98 7.39 -26.10
C CYS A 77 -7.60 6.11 -26.86
N LEU A 78 -7.65 4.96 -26.20
CA LEU A 78 -7.50 3.70 -26.90
C LEU A 78 -8.80 3.45 -27.67
N PRO A 79 -8.73 3.11 -28.97
CA PRO A 79 -9.92 2.65 -29.66
C PRO A 79 -10.45 1.47 -28.88
N ALA A 80 -11.75 1.52 -28.52
CA ALA A 80 -12.42 0.39 -27.92
C ALA A 80 -12.07 -0.81 -28.79
N LYS A 81 -11.44 -1.84 -28.21
CA LYS A 81 -11.20 -3.09 -28.92
C LYS A 81 -12.57 -3.54 -29.41
N GLU A 82 -12.83 -3.33 -30.70
CA GLU A 82 -13.81 -4.12 -31.41
C GLU A 82 -13.40 -5.55 -31.10
N THR A 83 -14.27 -6.25 -30.38
CA THR A 83 -14.26 -7.69 -30.33
C THR A 83 -14.28 -8.14 -31.79
N VAL A 84 -13.10 -8.47 -32.31
CA VAL A 84 -12.94 -9.16 -33.60
C VAL A 84 -13.57 -10.53 -33.38
N ASN A 85 -14.90 -10.57 -33.52
CA ASN A 85 -15.65 -11.79 -33.72
C ASN A 85 -15.17 -12.33 -35.06
N THR A 86 -14.15 -13.17 -34.97
CA THR A 86 -13.72 -14.03 -36.06
C THR A 86 -14.74 -15.16 -36.11
N GLU A 87 -15.94 -14.89 -36.61
CA GLU A 87 -16.90 -15.92 -37.02
C GLU A 87 -17.28 -15.71 -38.49
N THR A 88 -16.40 -16.24 -39.33
CA THR A 88 -16.69 -17.05 -40.53
C THR A 88 -18.18 -17.26 -40.86
N LYS A 89 -18.71 -16.54 -41.87
CA LYS A 89 -19.77 -16.93 -42.83
C LYS A 89 -20.14 -15.67 -43.63
N LYS A 90 -20.25 -15.65 -44.95
CA LYS A 90 -20.70 -16.66 -45.91
C LYS A 90 -20.29 -16.20 -47.31
#